data_AF-A0A3D0EUR9-F1
#
_entry.id   AF-A0A3D0EUR9-F1
#
_cell.length_a   1.000
_cell.length_b   1.000
_cell.length_c   1.000
_cell.angle_alpha   90.00
_cell.angle_beta   90.00
_cell.angle_gamma   90.00
#
_symmetry.space_group_name_H-M   'P 1'
#
loop_
_entity.id
_entity.type
_entity.pdbx_description
1 polymer ?
#
loop_
_entity_poly.entity_id
_entity_poly.type
_entity_poly.pdbx_seq_one_letter_code
_entity_poly.pdbx_strand_id
1 'polypeptide(L)'
;MYTSIRRMIRPVTLFFKKCGLFYLVSLVCCATAAGEPVELSDCDTCPTMVLIPKGSFELRVPPWGPGHPHDEGYFYPVTFTKPYAIGKYEVTVGDWGLCVMDSICPQVETKRLMREELPVFNVTWSEANRFAKWLSKKTGFRYRLPSNAEW
;
A
#
# COMPACT_ATOMS: atom_id res chain seq x y z
N MET A 1 61.19 -48.10 25.93
CA MET A 1 62.43 -48.19 25.14
C MET A 1 62.76 -46.78 24.66
N TYR A 2 63.81 -46.18 25.22
CA TYR A 2 64.57 -44.98 24.79
C TYR A 2 63.79 -43.66 24.52
N THR A 3 63.76 -42.73 25.50
CA THR A 3 64.66 -41.57 25.73
C THR A 3 64.41 -40.39 24.78
N SER A 4 63.99 -39.24 25.32
CA SER A 4 64.83 -38.03 25.54
C SER A 4 64.96 -37.19 24.26
N ILE A 5 64.61 -35.91 24.24
CA ILE A 5 65.46 -34.82 24.76
C ILE A 5 64.64 -33.52 24.85
N ARG A 6 64.79 -32.83 25.98
CA ARG A 6 64.42 -31.42 26.21
C ARG A 6 65.40 -30.48 25.50
N ARG A 7 64.92 -29.40 24.87
CA ARG A 7 65.66 -28.11 24.70
C ARG A 7 64.64 -26.95 24.74
N MET A 8 64.65 -26.16 25.82
CA MET A 8 65.31 -24.84 25.94
C MET A 8 64.60 -23.74 25.12
N ILE A 9 63.72 -22.93 25.74
CA ILE A 9 64.01 -21.61 26.36
C ILE A 9 64.57 -20.59 25.33
N ARG A 10 63.76 -19.63 24.84
CA ARG A 10 63.73 -18.22 25.29
C ARG A 10 62.76 -17.35 24.45
N PRO A 11 62.16 -16.32 25.07
CA PRO A 11 61.24 -15.38 24.44
C PRO A 11 62.01 -14.23 23.77
N VAL A 12 61.45 -13.65 22.70
CA VAL A 12 61.85 -12.32 22.22
C VAL A 12 60.60 -11.45 22.21
N THR A 13 60.51 -10.62 23.23
CA THR A 13 59.58 -9.50 23.34
C THR A 13 59.97 -8.35 22.41
N LEU A 14 58.95 -7.53 22.12
CA LEU A 14 58.96 -6.15 21.63
C LEU A 14 59.10 -5.96 20.11
N PHE A 15 58.07 -5.38 19.50
CA PHE A 15 58.10 -3.94 19.21
C PHE A 15 56.67 -3.41 18.98
N PHE A 16 56.25 -2.50 19.87
CA PHE A 16 55.14 -1.59 19.62
C PHE A 16 55.47 -0.74 18.38
N LYS A 17 54.55 -0.69 17.41
CA LYS A 17 54.44 0.46 16.50
C LYS A 17 52.98 0.72 16.19
N LYS A 18 52.40 1.68 16.91
CA LYS A 18 51.19 2.40 16.52
C LYS A 18 51.47 3.14 15.21
N CYS A 19 50.60 3.00 14.21
CA CYS A 19 50.36 4.00 13.17
C CYS A 19 49.14 3.59 12.35
N GLY A 20 48.23 4.52 12.09
CA GLY A 20 47.23 4.34 11.03
C GLY A 20 45.78 4.41 11.47
N LEU A 21 45.37 5.64 11.81
CA LEU A 21 44.04 6.20 11.61
C LEU A 21 43.31 5.57 10.40
N PHE A 22 42.31 4.70 10.63
CA PHE A 22 41.33 4.32 9.62
C PHE A 22 40.01 4.99 9.97
N TYR A 23 39.71 6.08 9.25
CA TYR A 23 38.39 6.71 9.22
C TYR A 23 37.38 5.70 8.67
N LEU A 24 36.68 4.99 9.55
CA LEU A 24 35.43 4.34 9.19
C LEU A 24 34.36 5.44 9.15
N VAL A 25 34.21 6.07 7.99
CA VAL A 25 33.01 6.83 7.65
C VAL A 25 31.87 5.82 7.71
N SER A 26 31.14 5.81 8.83
CA SER A 26 29.90 5.07 8.97
C SER A 26 28.92 5.64 7.95
N LEU A 27 28.76 4.91 6.85
CA LEU A 27 27.76 5.14 5.83
C LEU A 27 26.40 4.98 6.53
N VAL A 28 25.84 6.09 7.01
CA VAL A 28 24.45 6.15 7.45
C VAL A 28 23.62 6.05 6.18
N CYS A 29 23.36 4.82 5.77
CA CYS A 29 22.38 4.50 4.76
C CYS A 29 21.02 4.88 5.38
N CYS A 30 20.55 6.08 5.08
CA CYS A 30 19.18 6.46 5.34
C CYS A 30 18.31 5.66 4.37
N ALA A 31 18.03 4.41 4.72
CA ALA A 31 17.05 3.60 4.02
C ALA A 31 15.68 4.18 4.33
N THR A 32 15.15 5.00 3.42
CA THR A 32 13.72 5.21 3.33
C THR A 32 13.10 3.87 2.96
N ALA A 33 12.72 3.09 3.97
CA ALA A 33 11.83 1.97 3.78
C ALA A 33 10.48 2.55 3.34
N ALA A 34 10.23 2.58 2.03
CA ALA A 34 8.87 2.56 1.53
C ALA A 34 8.29 1.23 2.04
N GLY A 35 7.55 1.30 3.15
CA GLY A 35 6.94 0.11 3.74
C GLY A 35 6.00 -0.54 2.74
N GLU A 36 5.96 -1.88 2.75
CA GLU A 36 4.95 -2.64 2.01
C GLU A 36 3.54 -2.11 2.33
N PRO A 37 2.63 -2.05 1.34
CA PRO A 37 1.25 -1.63 1.58
C PRO A 37 0.61 -2.49 2.67
N VAL A 38 0.03 -1.86 3.69
CA VAL A 38 -0.68 -2.58 4.75
C VAL A 38 -2.07 -2.94 4.23
N GLU A 39 -2.26 -4.22 3.90
CA GLU A 39 -3.55 -4.78 3.49
C GLU A 39 -4.44 -5.07 4.72
N LEU A 40 -5.73 -4.77 4.57
CA LEU A 40 -6.75 -4.86 5.60
C LEU A 40 -7.98 -5.55 5.00
N SER A 41 -8.68 -6.37 5.80
CA SER A 41 -10.02 -6.84 5.47
C SER A 41 -10.83 -6.92 6.76
N ASP A 42 -12.07 -6.40 6.72
CA ASP A 42 -12.94 -6.32 7.89
C ASP A 42 -13.77 -7.61 8.11
N CYS A 43 -13.82 -8.50 7.11
CA CYS A 43 -14.50 -9.80 7.19
C CYS A 43 -14.03 -10.78 6.12
N ASP A 44 -14.34 -12.08 6.27
CA ASP A 44 -13.89 -13.14 5.34
C ASP A 44 -14.34 -12.94 3.89
N THR A 45 -15.46 -12.23 3.68
CA THR A 45 -16.03 -11.95 2.35
C THR A 45 -15.99 -10.46 2.00
N CYS A 46 -15.22 -9.66 2.72
CA CYS A 46 -15.13 -8.22 2.51
C CYS A 46 -14.02 -7.91 1.49
N PRO A 47 -14.16 -6.83 0.70
CA PRO A 47 -13.10 -6.41 -0.21
C PRO A 47 -11.79 -6.12 0.54
N THR A 48 -10.67 -6.51 -0.06
CA THR A 48 -9.35 -6.15 0.45
C THR A 48 -9.12 -4.65 0.31
N MET A 49 -8.75 -4.01 1.41
CA MET A 49 -8.46 -2.59 1.51
C MET A 49 -6.95 -2.38 1.72
N VAL A 50 -6.43 -1.23 1.30
CA VAL A 50 -5.04 -0.82 1.52
C VAL A 50 -5.03 0.45 2.35
N LEU A 51 -4.22 0.46 3.42
CA LEU A 51 -4.01 1.64 4.25
C LEU A 51 -3.15 2.67 3.53
N ILE A 52 -3.71 3.86 3.33
CA ILE A 52 -3.00 5.04 2.84
C ILE A 52 -2.60 5.88 4.06
N PRO A 53 -1.29 6.08 4.30
CA PRO A 53 -0.83 6.90 5.43
C PRO A 53 -1.22 8.36 5.23
N LYS A 54 -1.29 9.11 6.33
CA LYS A 54 -1.36 10.57 6.26
C LYS A 54 -0.13 11.11 5.51
N GLY A 55 -0.29 12.19 4.76
CA GLY A 55 0.79 12.73 3.94
C GLY A 55 0.32 13.82 3.02
N SER A 56 1.25 14.32 2.21
CA SER A 56 0.97 15.35 1.22
C SER A 56 1.52 14.92 -0.14
N PHE A 57 0.80 15.27 -1.19
CA PHE A 57 1.23 15.06 -2.57
C PHE A 57 0.68 16.18 -3.46
N GLU A 58 1.29 16.36 -4.63
CA GLU A 58 0.84 17.33 -5.62
C GLU A 58 -0.13 16.66 -6.59
N LEU A 59 -1.39 17.08 -6.57
CA LEU A 59 -2.40 16.59 -7.50
C LEU A 59 -2.41 17.44 -8.76
N ARG A 60 -2.32 16.78 -9.92
CA ARG A 60 -2.29 17.42 -11.23
C ARG A 60 -3.69 17.60 -11.80
N VAL A 61 -4.05 18.83 -12.16
CA VAL A 61 -5.32 19.14 -12.83
C VAL A 61 -5.05 19.52 -14.28
N PRO A 62 -5.55 18.74 -15.26
CA PRO A 62 -5.45 19.15 -16.66
C PRO A 62 -6.26 20.43 -16.89
N PRO A 63 -5.84 21.31 -17.82
CA PRO A 63 -6.59 22.50 -18.19
C PRO A 63 -7.94 22.08 -18.75
N TRP A 64 -8.99 22.81 -18.38
CA TRP A 64 -10.32 22.60 -18.90
C TRP A 64 -10.46 23.21 -20.30
N GLY A 65 -10.87 22.42 -21.28
CA GLY A 65 -11.27 22.90 -22.60
C GLY A 65 -10.78 22.01 -23.76
N PRO A 66 -11.42 22.07 -24.94
CA PRO A 66 -10.96 21.34 -26.11
C PRO A 66 -9.57 21.84 -26.56
N GLY A 67 -8.64 20.93 -26.86
CA GLY A 67 -7.34 21.26 -27.46
C GLY A 67 -6.22 21.62 -26.48
N HIS A 68 -6.44 21.50 -25.17
CA HIS A 68 -5.37 21.66 -24.19
C HIS A 68 -4.50 20.39 -24.12
N PRO A 69 -3.16 20.53 -24.24
CA PRO A 69 -2.23 19.41 -24.08
C PRO A 69 -2.38 18.75 -22.70
N HIS A 70 -2.35 17.41 -22.66
CA HIS A 70 -2.44 16.66 -21.40
C HIS A 70 -1.25 16.88 -20.48
N ASP A 71 -0.14 17.45 -20.96
CA ASP A 71 1.08 17.81 -20.20
C ASP A 71 1.07 19.25 -19.67
N GLU A 72 0.09 20.07 -20.05
CA GLU A 72 -0.24 21.33 -19.39
C GLU A 72 -1.18 21.10 -18.20
N GLY A 73 -1.12 21.95 -17.17
CA GLY A 73 -1.95 21.86 -15.96
C GLY A 73 -1.29 22.50 -14.74
N TYR A 74 -2.09 22.88 -13.74
CA TYR A 74 -1.56 23.33 -12.45
C TYR A 74 -1.56 22.17 -11.45
N PHE A 75 -0.53 22.14 -10.61
CA PHE A 75 -0.46 21.28 -9.45
C PHE A 75 -1.04 22.02 -8.25
N TYR A 76 -1.82 21.33 -7.43
CA TYR A 76 -2.16 21.84 -6.11
C TYR A 76 -1.80 20.82 -5.02
N PRO A 77 -1.30 21.30 -3.87
CA PRO A 77 -0.96 20.43 -2.77
C PRO A 77 -2.23 19.88 -2.12
N VAL A 78 -2.30 18.55 -2.03
CA VAL A 78 -3.28 17.84 -1.21
C VAL A 78 -2.58 17.38 0.05
N THR A 79 -3.22 17.56 1.22
CA THR A 79 -2.71 17.05 2.49
C THR A 79 -3.79 16.26 3.21
N PHE A 80 -3.53 14.99 3.45
CA PHE A 80 -4.34 14.14 4.32
C PHE A 80 -3.78 14.20 5.74
N THR A 81 -4.57 14.73 6.67
CA THR A 81 -4.17 14.84 8.10
C THR A 81 -4.37 13.55 8.87
N LYS A 82 -5.13 12.61 8.32
CA LYS A 82 -5.43 11.28 8.89
C LYS A 82 -5.21 10.22 7.82
N PRO A 83 -4.76 9.01 8.20
CA PRO A 83 -4.75 7.89 7.28
C PRO A 83 -6.20 7.51 6.91
N TYR A 84 -6.35 6.88 5.75
CA TYR A 84 -7.60 6.28 5.31
C TYR A 84 -7.29 4.96 4.59
N ALA A 85 -8.30 4.15 4.29
CA ALA A 85 -8.13 2.94 3.50
C ALA A 85 -8.93 3.05 2.20
N ILE A 86 -8.41 2.50 1.12
CA ILE A 86 -9.08 2.43 -0.20
C ILE A 86 -9.06 1.00 -0.71
N GLY A 87 -10.06 0.61 -1.50
CA GLY A 87 -10.12 -0.73 -2.09
C GLY A 87 -8.86 -1.00 -2.92
N LYS A 88 -8.22 -2.15 -2.68
CA LYS A 88 -7.06 -2.60 -3.45
C LYS A 88 -7.40 -2.80 -4.93
N TYR A 89 -8.62 -3.28 -5.16
CA TYR A 89 -9.20 -3.55 -6.46
C TYR A 89 -10.55 -2.85 -6.57
N GLU A 90 -11.04 -2.71 -7.79
CA GLU A 90 -12.43 -2.35 -8.04
C GLU A 90 -13.39 -3.36 -7.41
N VAL A 91 -14.60 -2.90 -7.09
CA VAL A 91 -15.66 -3.77 -6.55
C VAL A 91 -15.97 -4.84 -7.59
N THR A 92 -15.90 -6.10 -7.18
CA THR A 92 -16.08 -7.23 -8.09
C THR A 92 -17.55 -7.60 -8.26
N VAL A 93 -17.87 -8.43 -9.26
CA VAL A 93 -19.20 -9.02 -9.45
C VAL A 93 -19.60 -9.84 -8.23
N GLY A 94 -18.66 -10.57 -7.61
CA GLY A 94 -18.89 -11.33 -6.39
C GLY A 94 -19.24 -10.43 -5.20
N ASP A 95 -18.46 -9.37 -4.97
CA ASP A 95 -18.73 -8.38 -3.91
C ASP A 95 -20.12 -7.77 -4.07
N TRP A 96 -20.45 -7.34 -5.29
CA TRP A 96 -21.76 -6.78 -5.62
C TRP A 96 -22.88 -7.81 -5.38
N GLY A 97 -22.66 -9.07 -5.78
CA GLY A 97 -23.57 -10.18 -5.59
C GLY A 97 -24.04 -10.34 -4.13
N LEU A 98 -23.14 -10.16 -3.16
CA LEU A 98 -23.49 -10.19 -1.74
C LEU A 98 -24.50 -9.10 -1.35
N CYS A 99 -24.34 -7.88 -1.87
CA CYS A 99 -25.28 -6.78 -1.64
C CYS A 99 -26.64 -7.05 -2.30
N VAL A 100 -26.62 -7.73 -3.44
CA VAL A 100 -27.84 -8.12 -4.17
C VAL A 100 -28.57 -9.26 -3.45
N MET A 101 -27.85 -10.24 -2.90
CA MET A 101 -28.43 -11.31 -2.07
C MET A 101 -29.13 -10.74 -0.84
N ASP A 102 -28.56 -9.70 -0.23
CA ASP A 102 -29.19 -8.95 0.86
C ASP A 102 -30.34 -8.03 0.39
N SER A 103 -30.69 -8.06 -0.90
CA SER A 103 -31.76 -7.25 -1.53
C SER A 103 -31.56 -5.73 -1.40
N ILE A 104 -30.30 -5.28 -1.21
CA ILE A 104 -29.96 -3.87 -1.09
C ILE A 104 -29.45 -3.28 -2.39
N CYS A 105 -28.75 -4.05 -3.23
CA CYS A 105 -28.29 -3.60 -4.54
C CYS A 105 -29.15 -4.19 -5.67
N PRO A 106 -29.32 -3.49 -6.80
CA PRO A 106 -29.99 -4.04 -7.97
C PRO A 106 -29.15 -5.16 -8.61
N GLN A 107 -29.85 -6.13 -9.20
CA GLN A 107 -29.22 -7.11 -10.09
C GLN A 107 -28.63 -6.35 -11.29
N VAL A 108 -27.33 -6.46 -11.47
CA VAL A 108 -26.67 -6.01 -12.71
C VAL A 108 -26.86 -7.08 -13.77
N GLU A 109 -27.07 -6.67 -15.03
CA GLU A 109 -27.13 -7.59 -16.17
C GLU A 109 -25.75 -8.21 -16.43
N THR A 110 -25.37 -9.15 -15.58
CA THR A 110 -24.31 -10.07 -15.90
C THR A 110 -24.89 -11.00 -16.96
N LYS A 111 -24.43 -10.89 -18.21
CA LYS A 111 -24.47 -12.06 -19.08
C LYS A 111 -23.92 -13.22 -18.25
N ARG A 112 -24.57 -14.39 -18.26
CA ARG A 112 -24.32 -15.60 -17.44
C ARG A 112 -22.86 -16.11 -17.35
N LEU A 113 -21.89 -15.36 -17.87
CA LEU A 113 -20.48 -15.66 -18.06
C LEU A 113 -19.53 -14.68 -17.34
N MET A 114 -20.02 -13.67 -16.62
CA MET A 114 -19.09 -12.82 -15.85
C MET A 114 -18.58 -13.58 -14.64
N ARG A 115 -17.26 -13.71 -14.56
CA ARG A 115 -16.58 -14.31 -13.41
C ARG A 115 -16.70 -13.39 -12.21
N GLU A 116 -16.81 -13.97 -11.01
CA GLU A 116 -17.04 -13.22 -9.78
C GLU A 116 -15.91 -12.24 -9.48
N GLU A 117 -14.68 -12.50 -9.93
CA GLU A 117 -13.50 -11.69 -9.66
C GLU A 117 -13.36 -10.47 -10.60
N LEU A 118 -14.22 -10.35 -11.62
CA LEU A 118 -14.18 -9.21 -12.53
C LEU A 118 -14.82 -7.97 -11.91
N PRO A 119 -14.37 -6.76 -12.27
CA PRO A 119 -15.01 -5.53 -11.81
C PRO A 119 -16.46 -5.47 -12.27
N VAL A 120 -17.34 -5.11 -11.35
CA VAL A 120 -18.73 -4.81 -11.70
C VAL A 120 -18.79 -3.54 -12.54
N PHE A 121 -19.60 -3.54 -13.58
CA PHE A 121 -19.82 -2.38 -14.44
C PHE A 121 -21.31 -2.17 -14.69
N ASN A 122 -21.64 -1.09 -15.40
CA ASN A 122 -23.02 -0.63 -15.62
C ASN A 122 -23.75 -0.31 -14.30
N VAL A 123 -23.00 0.25 -13.35
CA VAL A 123 -23.49 0.70 -12.04
C VAL A 123 -23.48 2.23 -12.01
N THR A 124 -24.58 2.83 -11.59
CA THR A 124 -24.69 4.28 -11.42
C THR A 124 -23.99 4.72 -10.13
N TRP A 125 -23.61 6.01 -10.06
CA TRP A 125 -23.01 6.59 -8.86
C TRP A 125 -23.89 6.44 -7.60
N SER A 126 -25.22 6.52 -7.75
CA SER A 126 -26.18 6.34 -6.65
C SER A 126 -26.18 4.92 -6.12
N GLU A 127 -26.09 3.93 -7.01
CA GLU A 127 -26.02 2.52 -6.66
C GLU A 127 -24.68 2.17 -5.99
N ALA A 128 -23.57 2.72 -6.49
CA ALA A 128 -22.27 2.58 -5.84
C ALA A 128 -22.27 3.15 -4.40
N ASN A 129 -22.95 4.27 -4.17
CA ASN A 129 -23.14 4.81 -2.81
C ASN A 129 -24.03 3.92 -1.94
N ARG A 130 -25.07 3.28 -2.51
CA ARG A 130 -25.90 2.30 -1.78
C ARG A 130 -25.06 1.12 -1.34
N PHE A 131 -24.21 0.59 -2.22
CA PHE A 131 -23.27 -0.49 -1.89
C PHE A 131 -22.35 -0.10 -0.74
N ALA A 132 -21.69 1.06 -0.80
CA ALA A 132 -20.81 1.51 0.28
C ALA A 132 -21.54 1.70 1.62
N LYS A 133 -22.80 2.18 1.61
CA LYS A 133 -23.62 2.28 2.82
C LYS A 133 -24.01 0.91 3.37
N TRP A 134 -24.37 -0.03 2.51
CA TRP A 134 -24.64 -1.41 2.91
C TRP A 134 -23.41 -2.07 3.54
N LEU A 135 -22.24 -1.94 2.90
CA LEU A 135 -20.99 -2.48 3.41
C LEU A 135 -20.61 -1.87 4.76
N SER A 136 -20.86 -0.57 4.93
CA SER A 136 -20.69 0.10 6.23
C SER A 136 -21.57 -0.51 7.31
N LYS A 137 -22.84 -0.77 7.00
CA LYS A 137 -23.79 -1.38 7.93
C LYS A 137 -23.42 -2.83 8.26
N LYS A 138 -22.90 -3.58 7.29
CA LYS A 138 -22.54 -5.00 7.44
C LYS A 138 -21.29 -5.18 8.30
N THR A 139 -20.30 -4.32 8.15
CA THR A 139 -19.00 -4.43 8.81
C THR A 139 -18.89 -3.60 10.10
N GLY A 140 -19.71 -2.55 10.25
CA GLY A 140 -19.59 -1.58 11.33
C GLY A 140 -18.52 -0.51 11.08
N PHE A 141 -17.73 -0.62 10.01
CA PHE A 141 -16.76 0.39 9.59
C PHE A 141 -17.38 1.38 8.61
N ARG A 142 -16.72 2.53 8.40
CA ARG A 142 -17.24 3.58 7.52
C ARG A 142 -16.69 3.43 6.09
N TYR A 143 -17.49 2.84 5.22
CA TYR A 143 -17.24 2.76 3.78
C TYR A 143 -17.93 3.91 3.04
N ARG A 144 -17.27 4.41 1.99
CA ARG A 144 -17.77 5.46 1.09
C ARG A 144 -16.98 5.42 -0.22
N LEU A 145 -17.46 6.15 -1.21
CA LEU A 145 -16.65 6.43 -2.39
C LEU A 145 -15.48 7.36 -2.03
N PRO A 146 -14.31 7.19 -2.68
CA PRO A 146 -13.19 8.12 -2.54
C PRO A 146 -13.54 9.46 -3.18
N SER A 147 -12.93 10.53 -2.68
CA SER A 147 -12.88 11.81 -3.38
C SER A 147 -11.88 11.74 -4.54
N ASN A 148 -11.93 12.70 -5.47
CA ASN A 148 -10.96 12.77 -6.57
C ASN A 148 -9.50 12.85 -6.10
N ALA A 149 -9.24 13.34 -4.90
CA ALA A 149 -7.89 13.41 -4.35
C ALA A 149 -7.45 12.12 -3.65
N GLU A 150 -8.40 11.25 -3.31
CA GLU A 150 -8.11 9.98 -2.63
C GLU A 150 -7.94 8.81 -3.60
N TRP A 151 -8.35 8.99 -4.85
CA TRP A 151 -8.29 8.02 -5.96
C TRP A 151 -7.06 8.30 -6.83
#